data_AF-A0A1R3RV41-F1
#
_entry.id   AF-A0A1R3RV41-F1
#
_cell.length_a   1.000
_cell.length_b   1.000
_cell.length_c   1.000
_cell.angle_alpha   90.00
_cell.angle_beta   90.00
_cell.angle_gamma   90.00
#
_symmetry.space_group_name_H-M   'P 1'
#
loop_
_entity.id
_entity.type
_entity.pdbx_description
1 polymer ?
#
loop_
_entity_poly.entity_id
_entity_poly.type
_entity_poly.pdbx_seq_one_letter_code
_entity_poly.pdbx_strand_id
1 'polypeptide(L)'
;MERPPRCRCSLRPSAWVVGILSVILLSLSLLAVIHDLATFVRPVEPASSCAIRREWRTLHATEKLEYIRAVQCLKQQPSRLGYAHTLYDDFPYVHIHTGNSSHHTVMFLAWHRYLVHLYEQALRDVCQYDGHAVYWDWSLDWSDLTASPVWDSEVGFGGNGNPNDPSPAIHGACVTSGPFAHLQVPFVEQFSYPHCLSRDFAQGDALTNYSAAIHPSVIHQLFLLEDELDFVLSIEDGPHLSIPRTVHGDFSTITAPADPVFFLHHTQLDRLWSMWQHAHPQSSAVPTDDLIEVGGLGPDILATDVMHTESGLLCYRY
;
A
#
# COMPACT_ATOMS: atom_id res chain seq x y z
N MET A 1 -84.34 -64.58 3.52
CA MET A 1 -83.98 -63.97 2.22
C MET A 1 -82.71 -63.14 2.40
N GLU A 2 -81.73 -63.48 1.58
CA GLU A 2 -80.39 -62.93 1.33
C GLU A 2 -80.08 -61.47 1.68
N ARG A 3 -78.86 -61.22 2.20
CA ARG A 3 -77.68 -60.78 1.40
C ARG A 3 -76.39 -60.84 2.25
N PRO A 4 -75.25 -61.31 1.71
CA PRO A 4 -73.97 -61.31 2.42
C PRO A 4 -73.20 -59.98 2.27
N PRO A 5 -72.23 -59.69 3.15
CA PRO A 5 -71.50 -58.43 3.17
C PRO A 5 -70.41 -58.35 2.09
N ARG A 6 -70.21 -57.14 1.54
CA ARG A 6 -69.20 -56.83 0.51
C ARG A 6 -67.80 -56.68 1.13
N CYS A 7 -66.83 -57.44 0.64
CA CYS A 7 -65.41 -57.20 0.85
C CYS A 7 -64.92 -55.99 0.03
N ARG A 8 -64.21 -55.05 0.65
CA ARG A 8 -63.40 -54.02 -0.02
C ARG A 8 -61.97 -54.55 -0.18
N CYS A 9 -61.47 -54.65 -1.42
CA CYS A 9 -60.06 -54.85 -1.69
C CYS A 9 -59.33 -53.50 -1.66
N SER A 10 -58.38 -53.33 -0.74
CA SER A 10 -57.39 -52.26 -0.80
C SER A 10 -56.22 -52.71 -1.68
N LEU A 11 -56.04 -52.09 -2.84
CA LEU A 11 -54.83 -52.24 -3.65
C LEU A 11 -53.68 -51.52 -2.94
N ARG A 12 -52.78 -52.28 -2.30
CA ARG A 12 -51.46 -51.76 -1.90
C ARG A 12 -50.55 -51.80 -3.12
N PRO A 13 -49.88 -50.69 -3.51
CA PRO A 13 -48.88 -50.75 -4.56
C PRO A 13 -47.77 -51.74 -4.18
N SER A 14 -47.34 -52.55 -5.13
CA SER A 14 -46.28 -53.53 -4.95
C SER A 14 -44.96 -52.84 -4.61
N ALA A 15 -44.18 -53.44 -3.70
CA ALA A 15 -42.90 -52.93 -3.21
C ALA A 15 -41.87 -52.61 -4.33
N TRP A 16 -42.08 -53.16 -5.51
CA TRP A 16 -41.27 -52.93 -6.71
C TRP A 16 -41.37 -51.50 -7.27
N VAL A 17 -42.53 -50.85 -7.16
CA VAL A 17 -42.70 -49.48 -7.69
C VAL A 17 -41.98 -48.44 -6.82
N VAL A 18 -41.92 -48.68 -5.50
CA VAL A 18 -41.20 -47.81 -4.56
C VAL A 18 -39.68 -47.95 -4.75
N GLY A 19 -39.18 -49.17 -4.96
CA GLY A 19 -37.75 -49.41 -5.15
C GLY A 19 -37.16 -48.76 -6.40
N ILE A 20 -37.88 -48.74 -7.53
CA ILE A 20 -37.40 -48.16 -8.79
C ILE A 20 -37.35 -46.62 -8.71
N LEU A 21 -38.34 -45.98 -8.09
CA LEU A 21 -38.34 -44.53 -7.86
C LEU A 21 -37.19 -44.10 -6.93
N SER A 22 -36.88 -44.89 -5.90
CA SER A 22 -35.77 -44.62 -4.98
C SER A 22 -34.40 -44.71 -5.67
N VAL A 23 -34.20 -45.67 -6.58
CA VAL A 23 -32.93 -45.83 -7.31
C VAL A 23 -32.73 -44.69 -8.34
N ILE A 24 -33.80 -44.26 -9.01
CA ILE A 24 -33.73 -43.14 -9.97
C ILE A 24 -33.44 -41.82 -9.24
N LEU A 25 -34.08 -41.56 -8.10
CA LEU A 25 -33.81 -40.37 -7.27
C LEU A 25 -32.38 -40.36 -6.70
N LEU A 26 -31.85 -41.50 -6.26
CA LEU A 26 -30.46 -41.65 -5.79
C LEU A 26 -29.43 -41.42 -6.92
N SER A 27 -29.73 -41.87 -8.15
CA SER A 27 -28.84 -41.65 -9.31
C SER A 27 -28.82 -40.18 -9.78
N LEU A 28 -29.96 -39.47 -9.70
CA LEU A 28 -30.05 -38.05 -10.03
C LEU A 28 -29.37 -37.16 -8.98
N SER A 29 -29.46 -37.52 -7.69
CA SER A 29 -28.73 -36.81 -6.63
C SER A 29 -27.22 -37.03 -6.70
N LEU A 30 -26.75 -38.22 -7.11
CA LEU A 30 -25.32 -38.50 -7.26
C LEU A 30 -24.73 -37.74 -8.46
N LEU A 31 -25.48 -37.61 -9.58
CA LEU A 31 -25.07 -36.81 -10.73
C LEU A 31 -25.03 -35.30 -10.43
N ALA A 32 -25.95 -34.78 -9.60
CA ALA A 32 -25.92 -33.39 -9.15
C ALA A 32 -24.69 -33.10 -8.25
N VAL A 33 -24.33 -34.02 -7.35
CA VAL A 33 -23.16 -33.88 -6.48
C VAL A 33 -21.84 -34.02 -7.26
N ILE A 34 -21.80 -34.82 -8.32
CA ILE A 34 -20.61 -34.94 -9.19
C ILE A 34 -20.46 -33.71 -10.12
N HIS A 35 -21.56 -33.07 -10.53
CA HIS A 35 -21.48 -31.77 -11.23
C HIS A 35 -21.01 -30.62 -10.31
N ASP A 36 -21.36 -30.66 -9.02
CA ASP A 36 -20.95 -29.65 -8.04
C ASP A 36 -19.49 -29.82 -7.55
N LEU A 37 -18.94 -31.05 -7.59
CA LEU A 37 -17.53 -31.31 -7.25
C LEU A 37 -16.57 -31.06 -8.42
N ALA A 38 -17.07 -30.96 -9.66
CA ALA A 38 -16.27 -30.69 -10.84
C ALA A 38 -16.10 -29.19 -11.17
N THR A 39 -16.72 -28.29 -10.40
CA THR A 39 -16.70 -26.83 -10.62
C THR A 39 -15.86 -26.04 -9.60
N PHE A 40 -15.18 -26.70 -8.66
CA PHE A 40 -14.32 -26.05 -7.65
C PHE A 40 -12.83 -26.38 -7.74
N VAL A 41 -12.35 -26.90 -8.87
CA VAL A 41 -10.95 -26.74 -9.23
C VAL A 41 -10.86 -25.56 -10.18
N ARG A 42 -10.68 -24.36 -9.60
CA ARG A 42 -10.17 -23.24 -10.40
C ARG A 42 -8.91 -23.74 -11.09
N PRO A 43 -8.71 -23.49 -12.40
CA PRO A 43 -7.41 -23.70 -13.02
C PRO A 43 -6.37 -23.04 -12.10
N VAL A 44 -5.32 -23.77 -11.73
CA VAL A 44 -4.13 -23.13 -11.21
C VAL A 44 -3.67 -22.24 -12.35
N GLU A 45 -4.01 -20.95 -12.28
CA GLU A 45 -3.46 -19.99 -13.20
C GLU A 45 -1.93 -20.14 -13.13
N PRO A 46 -1.24 -20.21 -14.27
CA PRO A 46 0.22 -20.15 -14.26
C PRO A 46 0.58 -18.94 -13.41
N ALA A 47 1.47 -19.15 -12.40
CA ALA A 47 1.82 -18.17 -11.38
C ALA A 47 1.65 -16.75 -11.92
N SER A 48 0.61 -16.06 -11.44
CA SER A 48 0.32 -14.70 -11.89
C SER A 48 1.63 -13.94 -11.82
N SER A 49 2.09 -13.43 -12.96
CA SER A 49 3.31 -12.63 -12.99
C SER A 49 3.27 -11.61 -11.87
N CYS A 50 4.38 -11.43 -11.14
CA CYS A 50 4.45 -10.49 -10.04
C CYS A 50 3.85 -9.12 -10.41
N ALA A 51 3.21 -8.49 -9.42
CA ALA A 51 2.51 -7.23 -9.57
C ALA A 51 3.39 -6.15 -10.20
N ILE A 52 2.81 -5.18 -10.90
CA ILE A 52 3.56 -4.05 -11.47
C ILE A 52 3.19 -2.79 -10.69
N ARG A 53 4.17 -2.19 -10.02
CA ARG A 53 4.06 -0.87 -9.39
C ARG A 53 4.43 0.19 -10.43
N ARG A 54 3.51 1.10 -10.74
CA ARG A 54 3.62 2.00 -11.90
C ARG A 54 3.89 3.44 -11.49
N GLU A 55 4.53 4.19 -12.37
CA GLU A 55 4.74 5.63 -12.20
C GLU A 55 3.41 6.38 -12.31
N TRP A 56 3.19 7.35 -11.41
CA TRP A 56 1.93 8.09 -11.27
C TRP A 56 1.36 8.67 -12.57
N ARG A 57 2.18 9.24 -13.46
CA ARG A 57 1.74 9.83 -14.73
C ARG A 57 1.29 8.79 -15.75
N THR A 58 1.72 7.55 -15.60
CA THR A 58 1.30 6.48 -16.51
C THR A 58 -0.12 5.98 -16.21
N LEU A 59 -0.65 6.28 -15.01
CA LEU A 59 -2.01 5.92 -14.63
C LEU A 59 -3.04 6.79 -15.35
N HIS A 60 -4.12 6.16 -15.77
CA HIS A 60 -5.33 6.86 -16.18
C HIS A 60 -5.97 7.60 -15.01
N ALA A 61 -6.74 8.65 -15.30
CA ALA A 61 -7.46 9.42 -14.28
C ALA A 61 -8.32 8.54 -13.36
N THR A 62 -8.98 7.51 -13.90
CA THR A 62 -9.77 6.56 -13.11
C THR A 62 -8.91 5.72 -12.17
N GLU A 63 -7.73 5.27 -12.60
CA GLU A 63 -6.80 4.51 -11.74
C GLU A 63 -6.28 5.39 -10.59
N LYS A 64 -5.97 6.66 -10.87
CA LYS A 64 -5.57 7.65 -9.85
C LYS A 64 -6.67 7.86 -8.81
N LEU A 65 -7.90 8.06 -9.27
CA LEU A 65 -9.05 8.27 -8.39
C LEU A 65 -9.35 7.03 -7.53
N GLU A 66 -9.18 5.81 -8.06
CA GLU A 66 -9.34 4.59 -7.27
C GLU A 66 -8.26 4.43 -6.19
N TYR A 67 -7.00 4.78 -6.50
CA TYR A 67 -5.95 4.83 -5.48
C TYR A 67 -6.30 5.83 -4.37
N ILE A 68 -6.67 7.06 -4.75
CA ILE A 68 -7.04 8.14 -3.83
C ILE A 68 -8.23 7.73 -2.95
N ARG A 69 -9.27 7.11 -3.55
CA ARG A 69 -10.44 6.58 -2.83
C ARG A 69 -10.01 5.56 -1.77
N ALA A 70 -9.09 4.66 -2.12
CA ALA A 70 -8.60 3.65 -1.20
C ALA A 70 -7.82 4.26 -0.02
N VAL A 71 -7.00 5.29 -0.26
CA VAL A 71 -6.32 6.06 0.80
C VAL A 71 -7.33 6.70 1.75
N GLN A 72 -8.32 7.42 1.20
CA GLN A 72 -9.38 8.05 1.99
C GLN A 72 -10.20 7.03 2.78
N CYS A 73 -10.40 5.83 2.22
CA CYS A 73 -11.06 4.74 2.92
C CYS A 73 -10.27 4.31 4.16
N LEU A 74 -8.94 4.25 4.15
CA LEU A 74 -8.15 3.90 5.34
C LEU A 74 -8.38 4.87 6.52
N LYS A 75 -8.68 6.14 6.25
CA LYS A 75 -9.09 7.13 7.26
C LYS A 75 -10.49 6.92 7.84
N GLN A 76 -11.24 5.94 7.33
CA GLN A 76 -12.56 5.57 7.83
C GLN A 76 -12.55 4.23 8.56
N GLN A 77 -11.44 3.50 8.47
CA GLN A 77 -11.30 2.20 9.12
C GLN A 77 -10.73 2.36 10.53
N PRO A 78 -11.15 1.51 11.49
CA PRO A 78 -10.57 1.50 12.82
C PRO A 78 -9.09 1.12 12.76
N SER A 79 -8.29 1.71 13.65
CA SER A 79 -6.89 1.32 13.89
C SER A 79 -6.75 -0.18 14.16
N ARG A 80 -5.75 -0.82 13.56
CA ARG A 80 -5.29 -2.18 13.89
C ARG A 80 -4.59 -2.23 15.24
N LEU A 81 -3.95 -1.13 15.63
CA LEU A 81 -3.22 -1.02 16.88
C LEU A 81 -4.15 -0.75 18.09
N GLY A 82 -5.44 -0.51 17.84
CA GLY A 82 -6.45 -0.31 18.88
C GLY A 82 -6.44 1.09 19.51
N TYR A 83 -5.73 2.04 18.91
CA TYR A 83 -5.78 3.44 19.33
C TYR A 83 -7.08 4.12 18.89
N ALA A 84 -7.42 5.24 19.52
CA ALA A 84 -8.56 6.08 19.13
C ALA A 84 -8.29 6.89 17.84
N HIS A 85 -7.70 6.23 16.85
CA HIS A 85 -7.32 6.74 15.55
C HIS A 85 -7.76 5.78 14.43
N THR A 86 -7.43 6.10 13.20
CA THR A 86 -7.83 5.31 12.02
C THR A 86 -6.73 4.34 11.61
N LEU A 87 -7.04 3.38 10.73
CA LEU A 87 -6.04 2.48 10.16
C LEU A 87 -4.93 3.24 9.42
N TYR A 88 -5.27 4.35 8.75
CA TYR A 88 -4.24 5.18 8.11
C TYR A 88 -3.29 5.80 9.15
N ASP A 89 -3.80 6.17 10.33
CA ASP A 89 -3.00 6.81 11.38
C ASP A 89 -2.03 5.83 12.07
N ASP A 90 -2.21 4.52 11.87
CA ASP A 90 -1.27 3.51 12.38
C ASP A 90 0.09 3.60 11.67
N PHE A 91 0.13 4.05 10.40
CA PHE A 91 1.37 4.17 9.64
C PHE A 91 2.31 5.26 10.18
N PRO A 92 1.88 6.53 10.34
CA PRO A 92 2.73 7.53 10.98
C PRO A 92 3.04 7.16 12.43
N TYR A 93 2.15 6.47 13.14
CA TYR A 93 2.40 5.99 14.50
C TYR A 93 3.56 4.99 14.55
N VAL A 94 3.52 3.95 13.71
CA VAL A 94 4.55 2.91 13.66
C VAL A 94 5.87 3.48 13.14
N HIS A 95 5.82 4.43 12.21
CA HIS A 95 7.02 5.10 11.71
C HIS A 95 7.81 5.82 12.81
N ILE A 96 7.15 6.56 13.73
CA ILE A 96 7.85 7.19 14.86
C ILE A 96 8.23 6.18 15.96
N HIS A 97 7.40 5.16 16.24
CA HIS A 97 7.64 4.27 17.39
C HIS A 97 8.60 3.10 17.10
N THR A 98 8.62 2.58 15.88
CA THR A 98 9.50 1.46 15.48
C THR A 98 10.38 1.79 14.28
N GLY A 99 9.86 2.55 13.30
CA GLY A 99 10.62 2.92 12.10
C GLY A 99 11.75 3.92 12.34
N ASN A 100 11.69 4.71 13.40
CA ASN A 100 12.69 5.74 13.65
C ASN A 100 14.10 5.15 13.80
N SER A 101 14.25 3.94 14.34
CA SER A 101 15.55 3.26 14.47
C SER A 101 16.10 2.69 13.16
N SER A 102 15.30 2.62 12.08
CA SER A 102 15.82 2.19 10.77
C SER A 102 16.55 3.30 10.02
N HIS A 103 16.35 4.56 10.39
CA HIS A 103 16.97 5.71 9.74
C HIS A 103 18.47 5.82 10.06
N HIS A 104 19.25 6.25 9.08
CA HIS A 104 20.71 6.30 9.10
C HIS A 104 21.35 4.93 9.40
N THR A 105 20.70 3.86 8.94
CA THR A 105 21.19 2.49 9.05
C THR A 105 21.00 1.74 7.73
N VAL A 106 21.68 0.60 7.59
CA VAL A 106 21.49 -0.30 6.44
C VAL A 106 20.03 -0.82 6.33
N MET A 107 19.26 -0.79 7.43
CA MET A 107 17.87 -1.24 7.46
C MET A 107 16.88 -0.21 6.88
N PHE A 108 17.32 1.01 6.58
CA PHE A 108 16.46 2.09 6.11
C PHE A 108 15.58 1.64 4.93
N LEU A 109 16.16 1.14 3.85
CA LEU A 109 15.39 0.76 2.66
C LEU A 109 14.56 -0.52 2.88
N ALA A 110 15.07 -1.49 3.63
CA ALA A 110 14.37 -2.74 3.92
C ALA A 110 13.11 -2.52 4.76
N TRP A 111 13.21 -1.73 5.83
CA TRP A 111 12.09 -1.40 6.71
C TRP A 111 11.01 -0.61 5.94
N HIS A 112 11.41 0.39 5.15
CA HIS A 112 10.46 1.19 4.36
C HIS A 112 9.82 0.41 3.21
N ARG A 113 10.55 -0.52 2.56
CA ARG A 113 9.99 -1.47 1.59
C ARG A 113 8.85 -2.26 2.22
N TYR A 114 9.05 -2.75 3.44
CA TYR A 114 8.01 -3.50 4.13
C TYR A 114 6.84 -2.62 4.56
N LEU A 115 7.10 -1.39 5.04
CA LEU A 115 6.03 -0.43 5.36
C LEU A 115 5.14 -0.14 4.14
N VAL A 116 5.74 0.10 2.96
CA VAL A 116 5.00 0.31 1.70
C VAL A 116 4.21 -0.95 1.32
N HIS A 117 4.77 -2.14 1.51
CA HIS A 117 4.05 -3.39 1.27
C HIS A 117 2.83 -3.54 2.20
N LEU A 118 2.97 -3.28 3.50
CA LEU A 118 1.86 -3.31 4.45
C LEU A 118 0.78 -2.28 4.11
N TYR A 119 1.19 -1.10 3.63
CA TYR A 119 0.28 -0.06 3.16
C TYR A 119 -0.50 -0.52 1.93
N GLU A 120 0.18 -1.10 0.94
CA GLU A 120 -0.45 -1.70 -0.23
C GLU A 120 -1.45 -2.79 0.16
N GLN A 121 -1.08 -3.72 1.05
CA GLN A 121 -2.01 -4.74 1.53
C GLN A 121 -3.23 -4.13 2.23
N ALA A 122 -3.05 -3.08 3.04
CA ALA A 122 -4.17 -2.39 3.67
C ALA A 122 -5.12 -1.76 2.64
N LEU A 123 -4.59 -1.09 1.60
CA LEU A 123 -5.40 -0.55 0.51
C LEU A 123 -6.21 -1.65 -0.19
N ARG A 124 -5.57 -2.78 -0.49
CA ARG A 124 -6.17 -3.90 -1.22
C ARG A 124 -7.19 -4.66 -0.37
N ASP A 125 -6.76 -5.18 0.77
CA ASP A 125 -7.56 -6.11 1.58
C ASP A 125 -8.69 -5.40 2.33
N VAL A 126 -8.45 -4.19 2.83
CA VAL A 126 -9.43 -3.46 3.64
C VAL A 126 -10.27 -2.53 2.78
N CYS A 127 -9.63 -1.82 1.85
CA CYS A 127 -10.29 -0.79 1.04
C CYS A 127 -10.62 -1.23 -0.39
N GLN A 128 -10.45 -2.53 -0.70
CA GLN A 128 -10.85 -3.15 -1.97
C GLN A 128 -10.24 -2.41 -3.17
N TYR A 129 -8.97 -2.04 -3.05
CA TYR A 129 -8.19 -1.47 -4.14
C TYR A 129 -7.65 -2.60 -5.02
N ASP A 130 -8.01 -2.60 -6.31
CA ASP A 130 -7.53 -3.63 -7.24
C ASP A 130 -6.11 -3.37 -7.76
N GLY A 131 -5.64 -2.12 -7.68
CA GLY A 131 -4.32 -1.71 -8.13
C GLY A 131 -3.21 -1.98 -7.11
N HIS A 132 -1.99 -1.60 -7.47
CA HIS A 132 -0.79 -1.81 -6.66
C HIS A 132 -0.24 -0.48 -6.14
N ALA A 133 0.78 -0.54 -5.28
CA ALA A 133 1.51 0.66 -4.92
C ALA A 133 2.03 1.38 -6.17
N VAL A 134 2.05 2.70 -6.13
CA VAL A 134 2.44 3.57 -7.24
C VAL A 134 3.58 4.45 -6.78
N TYR A 135 4.47 4.83 -7.71
CA TYR A 135 5.62 5.66 -7.37
C TYR A 135 5.54 7.03 -8.04
N TRP A 136 6.12 8.02 -7.37
CA TRP A 136 6.36 9.34 -7.92
C TRP A 136 7.82 9.43 -8.36
N ASP A 137 8.05 9.42 -9.68
CA ASP A 137 9.40 9.67 -10.21
C ASP A 137 9.70 11.16 -10.17
N TRP A 138 10.13 11.63 -9.00
CA TRP A 138 10.48 13.02 -8.74
C TRP A 138 11.68 13.49 -9.59
N SER A 139 12.48 12.59 -10.16
CA SER A 139 13.58 12.98 -11.06
C SER A 139 13.08 13.60 -12.38
N LEU A 140 11.81 13.36 -12.73
CA LEU A 140 11.14 14.02 -13.86
C LEU A 140 10.69 15.46 -13.52
N ASP A 141 10.58 15.79 -12.24
CA ASP A 141 10.16 17.10 -11.72
C ASP A 141 11.32 17.91 -11.16
N TRP A 142 12.57 17.45 -11.32
CA TRP A 142 13.71 18.05 -10.62
C TRP A 142 13.82 19.56 -10.82
N SER A 143 13.43 20.10 -11.98
CA SER A 143 13.50 21.54 -12.25
C SER A 143 12.50 22.37 -11.44
N ASP A 144 11.37 21.77 -11.08
CA ASP A 144 10.34 22.37 -10.22
C ASP A 144 9.46 21.27 -9.63
N LEU A 145 9.82 20.82 -8.42
CA LEU A 145 9.09 19.80 -7.68
C LEU A 145 7.64 20.20 -7.36
N THR A 146 7.39 21.50 -7.21
CA THR A 146 6.08 22.04 -6.83
C THR A 146 5.10 22.07 -8.00
N ALA A 147 5.61 21.95 -9.23
CA ALA A 147 4.82 21.83 -10.46
C ALA A 147 4.46 20.39 -10.84
N SER A 148 4.87 19.40 -10.03
CA SER A 148 4.61 17.99 -10.30
C SER A 148 3.09 17.69 -10.42
N PRO A 149 2.66 16.83 -11.37
CA PRO A 149 1.27 16.39 -11.50
C PRO A 149 0.80 15.51 -10.33
N VAL A 150 1.68 15.15 -9.38
CA VAL A 150 1.24 14.55 -8.11
C VAL A 150 0.39 15.54 -7.30
N TRP A 151 0.59 16.86 -7.48
CA TRP A 151 -0.13 17.91 -6.77
C TRP A 151 -1.45 18.33 -7.42
N ASP A 152 -1.89 17.62 -8.46
CA ASP A 152 -3.17 17.90 -9.13
C ASP A 152 -4.34 17.90 -8.13
N SER A 153 -5.25 18.86 -8.28
CA SER A 153 -6.35 19.07 -7.34
C SER A 153 -7.55 18.16 -7.58
N GLU A 154 -7.60 17.39 -8.65
CA GLU A 154 -8.70 16.46 -8.94
C GLU A 154 -8.24 15.02 -8.87
N VAL A 155 -7.16 14.71 -9.60
CA VAL A 155 -6.60 13.37 -9.74
C VAL A 155 -5.22 13.27 -9.10
N GLY A 156 -4.91 14.13 -8.13
CA GLY A 156 -3.66 14.17 -7.38
C GLY A 156 -3.89 14.26 -5.87
N PHE A 157 -2.88 14.72 -5.16
CA PHE A 157 -2.83 14.76 -3.70
C PHE A 157 -3.11 16.14 -3.12
N GLY A 158 -3.62 17.07 -3.94
CA GLY A 158 -3.79 18.48 -3.56
C GLY A 158 -2.46 19.23 -3.51
N GLY A 159 -2.50 20.55 -3.59
CA GLY A 159 -1.31 21.39 -3.65
C GLY A 159 -0.80 21.85 -2.28
N ASN A 160 -0.26 23.07 -2.28
CA ASN A 160 0.30 23.73 -1.10
C ASN A 160 -0.77 24.09 -0.04
N GLY A 161 -0.31 24.40 1.17
CA GLY A 161 -1.13 24.99 2.22
C GLY A 161 -1.62 26.39 1.88
N ASN A 162 -2.79 26.76 2.39
CA ASN A 162 -3.30 28.13 2.30
C ASN A 162 -2.86 28.95 3.53
N PRO A 163 -1.93 29.91 3.39
CA PRO A 163 -1.41 30.68 4.53
C PRO A 163 -2.44 31.59 5.21
N ASN A 164 -3.61 31.78 4.58
CA ASN A 164 -4.73 32.53 5.18
C ASN A 164 -5.71 31.64 5.94
N ASP A 165 -5.53 30.31 5.94
CA ASP A 165 -6.33 29.41 6.75
C ASP A 165 -5.86 29.48 8.21
N PRO A 166 -6.72 29.88 9.17
CA PRO A 166 -6.34 30.02 10.57
C PRO A 166 -6.36 28.68 11.33
N SER A 167 -6.73 27.59 10.68
CA SER A 167 -6.86 26.28 11.32
C SER A 167 -5.49 25.77 11.80
N PRO A 168 -5.45 24.98 12.89
CA PRO A 168 -4.20 24.40 13.36
C PRO A 168 -3.49 23.60 12.26
N ALA A 169 -2.19 23.83 12.12
CA ALA A 169 -1.26 23.19 11.19
C ALA A 169 0.12 23.05 11.87
N ILE A 170 1.02 22.25 11.30
CA ILE A 170 2.42 22.16 11.73
C ILE A 170 3.34 22.61 10.58
N HIS A 171 4.41 23.36 10.87
CA HIS A 171 5.45 23.77 9.90
C HIS A 171 4.95 24.21 8.50
N GLY A 172 3.78 24.86 8.45
CA GLY A 172 3.11 25.24 7.21
C GLY A 172 1.66 25.62 7.44
N ALA A 173 0.82 25.44 6.42
CA ALA A 173 -0.60 25.77 6.48
C ALA A 173 -1.48 24.65 5.91
N CYS A 174 -2.78 24.69 6.19
CA CYS A 174 -3.70 23.63 5.76
C CYS A 174 -3.76 23.49 4.25
N VAL A 175 -3.62 22.26 3.76
CA VAL A 175 -4.00 21.90 2.41
C VAL A 175 -5.50 22.15 2.28
N THR A 176 -5.91 23.00 1.34
CA THR A 176 -7.32 23.41 1.17
C THR A 176 -7.90 23.01 -0.20
N SER A 177 -7.12 22.32 -1.01
CA SER A 177 -7.52 21.86 -2.34
C SER A 177 -7.28 20.38 -2.53
N GLY A 178 -8.10 19.78 -3.40
CA GLY A 178 -8.02 18.39 -3.78
C GLY A 178 -8.48 17.37 -2.74
N PRO A 179 -8.27 16.07 -3.03
CA PRO A 179 -8.92 14.99 -2.30
C PRO A 179 -8.56 14.92 -0.80
N PHE A 180 -7.47 15.57 -0.38
CA PHE A 180 -6.99 15.56 1.00
C PHE A 180 -7.14 16.92 1.70
N ALA A 181 -7.88 17.88 1.14
CA ALA A 181 -8.10 19.22 1.71
C ALA A 181 -8.69 19.27 3.13
N HIS A 182 -9.28 18.16 3.58
CA HIS A 182 -9.89 18.05 4.91
C HIS A 182 -9.33 16.89 5.72
N LEU A 183 -8.18 16.33 5.29
CA LEU A 183 -7.50 15.29 6.02
C LEU A 183 -7.14 15.82 7.41
N GLN A 184 -7.57 15.11 8.45
CA GLN A 184 -7.25 15.42 9.84
C GLN A 184 -6.12 14.49 10.31
N VAL A 185 -5.08 15.10 10.88
CA VAL A 185 -3.92 14.44 11.47
C VAL A 185 -4.04 14.54 12.99
N PRO A 186 -4.11 13.40 13.73
CA PRO A 186 -4.43 13.42 15.15
C PRO A 186 -3.24 13.77 16.08
N PHE A 187 -2.01 13.57 15.61
CA PHE A 187 -0.80 13.74 16.40
C PHE A 187 0.37 14.18 15.53
N VAL A 188 1.41 14.73 16.17
CA VAL A 188 2.71 14.99 15.56
C VAL A 188 3.77 14.46 16.52
N GLU A 189 4.76 13.75 15.98
CA GLU A 189 5.74 13.02 16.79
C GLU A 189 5.06 12.12 17.84
N GLN A 190 5.27 12.38 19.13
CA GLN A 190 4.67 11.62 20.25
C GLN A 190 3.50 12.36 20.90
N PHE A 191 3.09 13.52 20.37
CA PHE A 191 2.14 14.42 21.02
C PHE A 191 0.80 14.45 20.30
N SER A 192 -0.28 14.27 21.06
CA SER A 192 -1.64 14.53 20.57
C SER A 192 -1.78 16.00 20.20
N TYR A 193 -1.90 16.28 18.92
CA TYR A 193 -2.07 17.61 18.36
C TYR A 193 -2.96 17.49 17.13
N PRO A 194 -4.30 17.50 17.28
CA PRO A 194 -5.20 17.41 16.15
C PRO A 194 -5.10 18.66 15.27
N HIS A 195 -4.81 18.46 13.98
CA HIS A 195 -4.62 19.51 13.00
C HIS A 195 -5.03 19.03 11.60
N CYS A 196 -5.08 19.96 10.64
CA CYS A 196 -5.23 19.61 9.23
C CYS A 196 -3.91 19.05 8.67
N LEU A 197 -3.98 18.29 7.57
CA LEU A 197 -2.80 18.06 6.74
C LEU A 197 -2.22 19.41 6.31
N SER A 198 -0.96 19.61 6.60
CA SER A 198 -0.25 20.85 6.41
C SER A 198 0.91 20.70 5.41
N ARG A 199 1.10 21.74 4.59
CA ARG A 199 2.20 21.86 3.63
C ARG A 199 2.64 23.32 3.54
N ASP A 200 3.90 23.56 3.18
CA ASP A 200 4.43 24.88 2.86
C ASP A 200 5.57 24.77 1.85
N PHE A 201 5.20 24.57 0.58
CA PHE A 201 6.13 24.30 -0.49
C PHE A 201 7.29 25.29 -0.52
N ALA A 202 8.51 24.75 -0.57
CA ALA A 202 9.72 25.53 -0.71
C ALA A 202 9.68 26.39 -1.97
N GLN A 203 10.34 27.55 -1.92
CA GLN A 203 10.36 28.53 -3.00
C GLN A 203 11.77 29.09 -3.21
N GLY A 204 12.01 29.68 -4.39
CA GLY A 204 13.26 30.36 -4.71
C GLY A 204 14.51 29.48 -4.57
N ASP A 205 15.52 30.00 -3.89
CA ASP A 205 16.81 29.31 -3.71
C ASP A 205 16.67 28.01 -2.91
N ALA A 206 15.74 27.96 -1.94
CA ALA A 206 15.50 26.75 -1.16
C ALA A 206 14.98 25.62 -2.05
N LEU A 207 13.96 25.90 -2.86
CA LEU A 207 13.45 24.94 -3.85
C LEU A 207 14.55 24.47 -4.79
N THR A 208 15.31 25.41 -5.36
CA THR A 208 16.42 25.10 -6.28
C THR A 208 17.45 24.17 -5.63
N ASN A 209 17.83 24.45 -4.39
CA ASN A 209 18.81 23.65 -3.66
C ASN A 209 18.29 22.24 -3.33
N TYR A 210 17.04 22.11 -2.90
CA TYR A 210 16.46 20.79 -2.59
C TYR A 210 16.27 19.96 -3.86
N SER A 211 15.77 20.58 -4.92
CA SER A 211 15.65 20.01 -6.26
C SER A 211 16.97 19.49 -6.84
N ALA A 212 18.11 20.10 -6.49
CA ALA A 212 19.41 19.65 -6.99
C ALA A 212 19.76 18.21 -6.54
N ALA A 213 19.30 17.79 -5.35
CA ALA A 213 19.58 16.47 -4.79
C ALA A 213 18.86 15.33 -5.55
N ILE A 214 17.87 15.66 -6.36
CA ILE A 214 17.09 14.70 -7.15
C ILE A 214 17.30 14.84 -8.66
N HIS A 215 18.27 15.66 -9.07
CA HIS A 215 18.64 15.82 -10.46
C HIS A 215 19.07 14.45 -11.05
N PRO A 216 18.73 14.12 -12.31
CA PRO A 216 19.07 12.82 -12.91
C PRO A 216 20.56 12.44 -12.85
N SER A 217 21.47 13.41 -12.87
CA SER A 217 22.91 13.15 -12.70
C SER A 217 23.27 12.66 -11.30
N VAL A 218 22.58 13.13 -10.25
CA VAL A 218 22.78 12.66 -8.88
C VAL A 218 22.29 11.22 -8.77
N ILE A 219 21.13 10.93 -9.36
CA ILE A 219 20.60 9.56 -9.42
C ILE A 219 21.57 8.64 -10.16
N HIS A 220 22.11 9.08 -11.30
CA HIS A 220 23.16 8.33 -11.99
C HIS A 220 24.39 8.06 -11.11
N GLN A 221 24.84 9.04 -10.31
CA GLN A 221 25.97 8.86 -9.39
C GLN A 221 25.68 7.84 -8.29
N LEU A 222 24.46 7.77 -7.76
CA LEU A 222 24.07 6.74 -6.79
C LEU A 222 24.25 5.32 -7.36
N PHE A 223 23.91 5.12 -8.64
CA PHE A 223 24.11 3.83 -9.31
C PHE A 223 25.56 3.44 -9.55
N LEU A 224 26.53 4.31 -9.27
CA LEU A 224 27.96 4.00 -9.35
C LEU A 224 28.55 3.53 -8.02
N LEU A 225 27.77 3.59 -6.93
CA LEU A 225 28.19 3.11 -5.61
C LEU A 225 28.13 1.58 -5.58
N GLU A 226 29.25 0.93 -5.28
CA GLU A 226 29.34 -0.54 -5.22
C GLU A 226 28.90 -1.10 -3.86
N ASP A 227 29.13 -0.35 -2.80
CA ASP A 227 28.77 -0.72 -1.43
C ASP A 227 27.32 -0.33 -1.11
N GLU A 228 26.55 -1.27 -0.56
CA GLU A 228 25.12 -1.06 -0.25
C GLU A 228 24.93 -0.02 0.86
N LEU A 229 25.80 0.02 1.87
CA LEU A 229 25.68 1.00 2.94
C LEU A 229 25.93 2.42 2.40
N ASP A 230 26.94 2.59 1.54
CA ASP A 230 27.19 3.87 0.86
C ASP A 230 25.98 4.29 0.00
N PHE A 231 25.36 3.35 -0.73
CA PHE A 231 24.14 3.63 -1.50
C PHE A 231 22.98 4.04 -0.60
N VAL A 232 22.69 3.27 0.45
CA VAL A 232 21.59 3.51 1.40
C VAL A 232 21.74 4.87 2.08
N LEU A 233 22.93 5.19 2.59
CA LEU A 233 23.16 6.47 3.26
C LEU A 233 23.11 7.64 2.27
N SER A 234 23.65 7.47 1.06
CA SER A 234 23.62 8.53 0.04
C SER A 234 22.22 8.82 -0.49
N ILE A 235 21.38 7.78 -0.65
CA ILE A 235 19.98 7.99 -1.05
C ILE A 235 19.16 8.60 0.09
N GLU A 236 19.44 8.22 1.33
CA GLU A 236 18.78 8.77 2.53
C GLU A 236 19.13 10.25 2.74
N ASP A 237 20.41 10.63 2.71
CA ASP A 237 20.85 12.01 2.97
C ASP A 237 20.61 12.97 1.80
N GLY A 238 20.40 12.45 0.59
CA GLY A 238 20.18 13.22 -0.63
C GLY A 238 18.71 13.21 -1.06
N PRO A 239 18.33 12.36 -2.04
CA PRO A 239 16.99 12.32 -2.60
C PRO A 239 15.86 12.16 -1.59
N HIS A 240 16.02 11.31 -0.57
CA HIS A 240 15.00 11.11 0.45
C HIS A 240 14.74 12.41 1.22
N LEU A 241 15.77 13.08 1.74
CA LEU A 241 15.59 14.36 2.46
C LEU A 241 15.16 15.53 1.56
N SER A 242 15.30 15.44 0.24
CA SER A 242 14.85 16.49 -0.69
C SER A 242 13.33 16.72 -0.63
N ILE A 243 12.56 15.64 -0.51
CA ILE A 243 11.09 15.72 -0.58
C ILE A 243 10.48 16.34 0.68
N PRO A 244 10.79 15.89 1.91
CA PRO A 244 10.35 16.56 3.14
C PRO A 244 10.76 18.04 3.21
N ARG A 245 11.97 18.38 2.73
CA ARG A 245 12.46 19.77 2.65
C ARG A 245 11.73 20.61 1.61
N THR A 246 11.20 19.99 0.57
CA THR A 246 10.41 20.71 -0.43
C THR A 246 8.95 20.86 -0.03
N VAL A 247 8.34 19.81 0.55
CA VAL A 247 6.91 19.78 0.87
C VAL A 247 6.60 20.52 2.17
N HIS A 248 7.52 20.48 3.14
CA HIS A 248 7.35 20.99 4.50
C HIS A 248 6.10 20.40 5.19
N GLY A 249 5.55 21.11 6.18
CA GLY A 249 4.38 20.70 6.92
C GLY A 249 4.54 19.35 7.61
N ASP A 250 3.50 18.52 7.55
CA ASP A 250 3.50 17.17 8.12
C ASP A 250 4.63 16.29 7.57
N PHE A 251 4.94 16.42 6.27
CA PHE A 251 5.98 15.63 5.61
C PHE A 251 7.37 15.93 6.20
N SER A 252 7.60 17.13 6.74
CA SER A 252 8.91 17.48 7.34
C SER A 252 9.17 16.86 8.72
N THR A 253 8.20 16.16 9.29
CA THR A 253 8.29 15.56 10.63
C THR A 253 8.58 14.07 10.55
N ILE A 254 8.99 13.45 11.66
CA ILE A 254 9.11 11.98 11.72
C ILE A 254 7.75 11.27 11.62
N THR A 255 6.64 12.01 11.69
CA THR A 255 5.29 11.53 11.38
C THR A 255 4.91 11.78 9.91
N ALA A 256 5.89 11.94 9.02
CA ALA A 256 5.73 12.15 7.57
C ALA A 256 4.71 11.26 6.86
N PRO A 257 4.49 9.97 7.22
CA PRO A 257 3.42 9.17 6.61
C PRO A 257 2.00 9.74 6.78
N ALA A 258 1.81 10.75 7.63
CA ALA A 258 0.56 11.50 7.70
C ALA A 258 0.21 12.18 6.37
N ASP A 259 1.20 12.57 5.55
CA ASP A 259 0.99 13.02 4.17
C ASP A 259 0.95 11.81 3.23
N PRO A 260 -0.15 11.57 2.48
CA PRO A 260 -0.25 10.39 1.62
C PRO A 260 0.78 10.32 0.48
N VAL A 261 1.43 11.42 0.11
CA VAL A 261 2.51 11.42 -0.89
C VAL A 261 3.75 10.68 -0.37
N PHE A 262 3.89 10.48 0.94
CA PHE A 262 4.94 9.68 1.57
C PHE A 262 5.09 8.30 0.90
N PHE A 263 3.97 7.61 0.68
CA PHE A 263 4.02 6.26 0.12
C PHE A 263 4.47 6.25 -1.34
N LEU A 264 4.16 7.29 -2.12
CA LEU A 264 4.64 7.42 -3.49
C LEU A 264 6.14 7.71 -3.53
N HIS A 265 6.61 8.55 -2.60
CA HIS A 265 8.01 8.87 -2.42
C HIS A 265 8.82 7.61 -2.04
N HIS A 266 8.41 6.87 -1.01
CA HIS A 266 9.10 5.67 -0.58
C HIS A 266 8.98 4.51 -1.58
N THR A 267 7.91 4.45 -2.39
CA THR A 267 7.85 3.49 -3.51
C THR A 267 8.88 3.83 -4.61
N GLN A 268 9.19 5.11 -4.83
CA GLN A 268 10.28 5.51 -5.75
C GLN A 268 11.66 5.18 -5.18
N LEU A 269 11.88 5.40 -3.87
CA LEU A 269 13.13 4.98 -3.22
C LEU A 269 13.32 3.46 -3.33
N ASP A 270 12.24 2.71 -3.10
CA ASP A 270 12.24 1.25 -3.23
C ASP A 270 12.55 0.79 -4.67
N ARG A 271 11.99 1.48 -5.67
CA ARG A 271 12.30 1.25 -7.08
C ARG A 271 13.78 1.45 -7.37
N LEU A 272 14.36 2.56 -6.91
CA LEU A 272 15.78 2.86 -7.11
C LEU A 272 16.68 1.80 -6.44
N TRP A 273 16.33 1.36 -5.23
CA TRP A 273 17.05 0.27 -4.56
C TRP A 273 16.94 -1.05 -5.32
N SER A 274 15.73 -1.43 -5.75
CA SER A 274 15.52 -2.63 -6.57
C SER A 274 16.37 -2.60 -7.83
N MET A 275 16.42 -1.47 -8.55
CA MET A 275 17.28 -1.30 -9.73
C MET A 275 18.77 -1.42 -9.38
N TRP A 276 19.18 -0.86 -8.24
CA TRP A 276 20.57 -0.92 -7.79
C TRP A 276 21.00 -2.35 -7.43
N GLN A 277 20.14 -3.10 -6.73
CA GLN A 277 20.37 -4.51 -6.39
C GLN A 277 20.52 -5.38 -7.66
N HIS A 278 19.76 -5.10 -8.71
CA HIS A 278 19.90 -5.78 -10.00
C HIS A 278 21.23 -5.46 -10.70
N ALA A 279 21.74 -4.23 -10.57
CA ALA A 279 23.03 -3.82 -11.11
C ALA A 279 24.21 -4.36 -10.28
N HIS A 280 24.00 -4.64 -8.98
CA HIS A 280 25.03 -5.07 -8.03
C HIS A 280 24.66 -6.38 -7.32
N PRO A 281 24.46 -7.50 -8.03
CA PRO A 281 23.94 -8.76 -7.47
C PRO A 281 24.87 -9.45 -6.46
N GLN A 282 26.10 -8.95 -6.28
CA GLN A 282 27.09 -9.46 -5.33
C GLN A 282 27.19 -8.59 -4.05
N SER A 283 26.50 -7.45 -4.01
CA SER A 283 26.52 -6.56 -2.85
C SER A 283 25.42 -6.97 -1.88
N SER A 284 25.76 -7.10 -0.60
CA SER A 284 24.82 -7.39 0.48
C SER A 284 25.40 -6.86 1.79
N ALA A 285 24.92 -5.71 2.24
CA ALA A 285 25.23 -5.15 3.55
C ALA A 285 24.13 -5.42 4.58
N VAL A 286 22.90 -5.72 4.17
CA VAL A 286 21.80 -6.03 5.10
C VAL A 286 22.09 -7.35 5.81
N PRO A 287 22.26 -7.36 7.16
CA PRO A 287 22.40 -8.60 7.91
C PRO A 287 21.11 -9.40 7.80
N THR A 288 21.23 -10.66 7.40
CA THR A 288 20.08 -11.48 6.99
C THR A 288 19.13 -11.85 8.13
N ASP A 289 19.62 -11.74 9.36
CA ASP A 289 18.99 -12.21 10.59
C ASP A 289 18.37 -11.07 11.41
N ASP A 290 18.50 -9.82 10.95
CA ASP A 290 17.93 -8.66 11.62
C ASP A 290 16.39 -8.66 11.48
N LEU A 291 15.72 -8.37 12.59
CA LEU A 291 14.26 -8.33 12.66
C LEU A 291 13.75 -6.94 12.23
N ILE A 292 12.75 -6.92 11.35
CA ILE A 292 11.97 -5.75 11.00
C ILE A 292 10.72 -5.73 11.87
N GLU A 293 10.73 -4.89 12.88
CA GLU A 293 9.59 -4.67 13.77
C GLU A 293 8.64 -3.59 13.23
N VAL A 294 7.35 -3.93 13.14
CA VAL A 294 6.30 -3.01 12.65
C VAL A 294 5.22 -2.74 13.69
N GLY A 295 5.55 -2.95 14.96
CA GLY A 295 4.75 -2.48 16.10
C GLY A 295 3.29 -2.98 16.11
N GLY A 296 3.03 -4.15 15.51
CA GLY A 296 1.68 -4.74 15.39
C GLY A 296 0.86 -4.30 14.18
N LEU A 297 1.40 -3.49 13.27
CA LEU A 297 0.74 -3.10 12.00
C LEU A 297 0.55 -4.30 11.05
N GLY A 298 1.51 -5.22 11.13
CA GLY A 298 1.60 -6.51 10.46
C GLY A 298 2.49 -7.45 11.28
N PRO A 299 2.82 -8.65 10.77
CA PRO A 299 3.78 -9.52 11.43
C PRO A 299 5.19 -8.92 11.38
N ASP A 300 5.98 -9.10 12.43
CA ASP A 300 7.41 -8.83 12.36
C ASP A 300 8.08 -9.91 11.49
N ILE A 301 9.04 -9.50 10.67
CA ILE A 301 9.68 -10.36 9.66
C ILE A 301 11.19 -10.22 9.70
N LEU A 302 11.91 -11.13 9.06
CA LEU A 302 13.36 -10.96 8.88
C LEU A 302 13.64 -10.04 7.70
N ALA A 303 14.76 -9.34 7.75
CA ALA A 303 15.21 -8.49 6.64
C ALA A 303 15.28 -9.27 5.32
N THR A 304 15.68 -10.55 5.37
CA THR A 304 15.72 -11.47 4.22
C THR A 304 14.39 -11.65 3.50
N ASP A 305 13.26 -11.53 4.20
CA ASP A 305 11.93 -11.72 3.62
C ASP A 305 11.57 -10.62 2.61
N VAL A 306 12.30 -9.49 2.62
CA VAL A 306 12.04 -8.32 1.77
C VAL A 306 13.22 -7.91 0.90
N MET A 307 14.30 -8.69 0.85
CA MET A 307 15.45 -8.35 0.00
C MET A 307 15.17 -8.52 -1.50
N HIS A 308 14.23 -9.40 -1.86
CA HIS A 308 13.89 -9.69 -3.26
C HIS A 308 12.43 -9.36 -3.56
N THR A 309 12.21 -8.39 -4.43
CA THR A 309 10.88 -7.88 -4.79
C THR A 309 10.07 -8.88 -5.62
N GLU A 310 10.72 -9.68 -6.48
CA GLU A 310 10.06 -10.57 -7.45
C GLU A 310 9.74 -11.98 -6.93
N SER A 311 9.70 -12.18 -5.61
CA SER A 311 9.40 -13.49 -5.03
C SER A 311 8.81 -13.39 -3.61
N GLY A 312 8.42 -14.54 -3.06
CA GLY A 312 8.05 -14.69 -1.65
C GLY A 312 6.90 -13.78 -1.21
N LEU A 313 7.12 -13.07 -0.11
CA LEU A 313 6.16 -12.15 0.50
C LEU A 313 5.76 -11.00 -0.42
N LEU A 314 6.67 -10.51 -1.26
CA LEU A 314 6.50 -9.26 -2.01
C LEU A 314 5.89 -9.46 -3.40
N CYS A 315 6.49 -10.33 -4.21
CA CYS A 315 6.16 -10.57 -5.63
C CYS A 315 5.60 -9.35 -6.40
N TYR A 316 6.43 -8.31 -6.60
CA TYR A 316 6.19 -7.18 -7.48
C TYR A 316 7.45 -6.76 -8.26
N ARG A 317 7.24 -5.97 -9.32
CA ARG A 317 8.25 -5.30 -10.17
C ARG A 317 7.82 -3.87 -10.49
N TYR A 318 8.70 -3.11 -11.14
CA TYR A 318 8.53 -1.71 -11.51
C TYR A 318 8.46 -1.49 -13.02
#